data_AF-A0A383DCN3-F1
#
_entry.id   AF-A0A383DCN3-F1
#
_cell.length_a   1.000
_cell.length_b   1.000
_cell.length_c   1.000
_cell.angle_alpha   90.00
_cell.angle_beta   90.00
_cell.angle_gamma   90.00
#
_symmetry.space_group_name_H-M   'P 1'
#
loop_
_entity.id
_entity.type
_entity.pdbx_description
1 polymer ?
#
loop_
_entity_poly.entity_id
_entity_poly.type
_entity_poly.pdbx_seq_one_letter_code
_entity_poly.pdbx_strand_id
1 'polypeptide(L)'
;HPLPRVDELSPDIDQDPRSLYFQQAALGIPIRMALLWHVLGLGEGNGESLNKPDISRKSGLKYSDTSFECENETCITNKERLFAKVQYEIVKDTDYRLRCLHCDHETLAKLAGNADTHYYYSSKLLDRFLPPVRPENVRFFKSSSHARASGFKRASEKWDKYQNKEAGPRKSWLALVLGLSQ
;
A
#
# COMPACT_ATOMS: atom_id res chain seq x y z
N HIS A 1 11.45 -5.67 29.58
CA HIS A 1 12.34 -4.63 28.99
C HIS A 1 11.47 -3.77 28.08
N PRO A 2 11.48 -2.44 28.21
CA PRO A 2 10.54 -1.56 27.48
C PRO A 2 10.85 -1.38 25.98
N LEU A 3 12.04 -1.79 25.52
CA LEU A 3 12.55 -1.57 24.16
C LEU A 3 12.76 -0.06 23.83
N PRO A 4 13.56 0.31 22.81
CA PRO A 4 14.48 -0.55 22.05
C PRO A 4 15.59 -1.09 22.97
N ARG A 5 16.07 -2.31 22.71
CA ARG A 5 17.30 -2.81 23.35
C ARG A 5 18.51 -2.30 22.58
N VAL A 6 19.61 -2.06 23.28
CA VAL A 6 20.89 -1.65 22.70
C VAL A 6 21.93 -2.73 23.00
N ASP A 7 22.43 -2.79 24.22
CA ASP A 7 23.44 -3.73 24.70
C ASP A 7 23.07 -4.40 26.04
N GLU A 8 21.90 -4.06 26.59
CA GLU A 8 21.46 -4.50 27.93
C GLU A 8 21.06 -5.99 27.97
N LEU A 9 20.77 -6.60 26.81
CA LEU A 9 20.30 -7.97 26.67
C LEU A 9 20.93 -8.64 25.44
N SER A 10 21.60 -9.78 25.64
CA SER A 10 22.09 -10.60 24.52
C SER A 10 20.92 -11.11 23.67
N PRO A 11 21.03 -11.07 22.33
CA PRO A 11 20.07 -11.71 21.42
C PRO A 11 19.83 -13.20 21.70
N ASP A 12 20.80 -13.91 22.27
CA ASP A 12 20.67 -15.35 22.57
C ASP A 12 19.52 -15.65 23.55
N ILE A 13 19.13 -14.66 24.36
CA ILE A 13 18.06 -14.79 25.36
C ILE A 13 16.67 -14.65 24.70
N ASP A 14 16.57 -14.23 23.44
CA ASP A 14 15.29 -14.09 22.72
C ASP A 14 14.51 -15.40 22.64
N GLN A 15 15.21 -16.54 22.61
CA GLN A 15 14.61 -17.86 22.52
C GLN A 15 14.30 -18.49 23.89
N ASP A 16 14.70 -17.84 24.99
CA ASP A 16 14.36 -18.34 26.33
C ASP A 16 12.87 -18.13 26.58
N PRO A 17 12.10 -19.17 26.97
CA PRO A 17 10.66 -19.05 27.20
C PRO A 17 10.29 -18.08 28.34
N ARG A 18 11.24 -17.68 29.18
CA ARG A 18 11.06 -16.66 30.23
C ARG A 18 11.20 -15.23 29.69
N SER A 19 11.61 -15.08 28.43
CA SER A 19 11.74 -13.80 27.75
C SER A 19 10.36 -13.23 27.39
N LEU A 20 9.92 -12.21 28.13
CA LEU A 20 8.58 -11.64 27.99
C LEU A 20 8.57 -10.24 27.35
N TYR A 21 9.72 -9.67 26.95
CA TYR A 21 9.74 -8.28 26.47
C TYR A 21 9.05 -8.06 25.12
N PHE A 22 9.09 -9.03 24.19
CA PHE A 22 8.29 -8.94 22.97
C PHE A 22 6.79 -9.07 23.24
N GLN A 23 6.41 -9.99 24.15
CA GLN A 23 5.01 -10.12 24.58
C GLN A 23 4.53 -8.85 25.28
N GLN A 24 5.35 -8.27 26.16
CA GLN A 24 5.09 -7.00 26.84
C GLN A 24 4.86 -5.87 25.82
N ALA A 25 5.71 -5.74 24.80
CA ALA A 25 5.55 -4.73 23.74
C ALA A 25 4.26 -4.93 22.94
N ALA A 26 3.92 -6.17 22.59
CA ALA A 26 2.68 -6.51 21.89
C ALA A 26 1.42 -6.18 22.73
N LEU A 27 1.46 -6.44 24.04
CA LEU A 27 0.37 -6.10 24.97
C LEU A 27 0.16 -4.58 25.13
N GLY A 28 1.13 -3.75 24.75
CA GLY A 28 0.98 -2.29 24.76
C GLY A 28 -0.15 -1.79 23.86
N ILE A 29 -0.43 -2.45 22.73
CA ILE A 29 -1.52 -2.09 21.80
C ILE A 29 -2.90 -2.28 22.46
N PRO A 30 -3.31 -3.49 22.91
CA PRO A 30 -4.62 -3.70 23.50
C PRO A 30 -4.83 -2.90 24.79
N ILE A 31 -3.79 -2.71 25.61
CA ILE A 31 -3.89 -1.89 26.82
C ILE A 31 -4.19 -0.44 26.47
N ARG A 32 -3.47 0.15 25.49
CA ARG A 32 -3.75 1.52 25.03
C ARG A 32 -5.15 1.64 24.41
N MET A 33 -5.58 0.65 23.64
CA MET A 33 -6.94 0.62 23.10
C MET A 33 -7.99 0.66 24.22
N ALA A 34 -7.83 -0.17 25.26
CA ALA A 34 -8.73 -0.18 26.42
C ALA A 34 -8.71 1.15 27.20
N LEU A 35 -7.53 1.73 27.40
CA LEU A 35 -7.39 3.03 28.07
C LEU A 35 -8.06 4.16 27.29
N LEU A 36 -7.84 4.23 25.97
CA LEU A 36 -8.50 5.22 25.11
C LEU A 36 -10.02 5.03 25.11
N TRP A 37 -10.48 3.78 25.05
CA TRP A 37 -11.90 3.44 25.13
C TRP A 37 -12.52 3.91 26.45
N HIS A 38 -11.82 3.75 27.57
CA HIS A 38 -12.27 4.23 28.88
C HIS A 38 -12.27 5.75 28.98
N VAL A 39 -11.17 6.43 28.62
CA VAL A 39 -11.06 7.90 28.72
C VAL A 39 -12.05 8.63 27.81
N LEU A 40 -12.41 8.05 26.68
CA LEU A 40 -13.43 8.58 25.77
C LEU A 40 -14.87 8.28 26.23
N GLY A 41 -15.07 7.61 27.36
CA GLY A 41 -16.40 7.24 27.89
C GLY A 41 -17.12 6.18 27.05
N LEU A 42 -16.41 5.49 26.15
CA LEU A 42 -17.00 4.48 25.26
C LEU A 42 -17.31 3.16 25.98
N GLY A 43 -16.85 3.02 27.23
CA GLY A 43 -17.01 1.82 28.04
C GLY A 43 -18.12 1.78 29.06
N GLU A 44 -18.89 2.87 29.17
CA GLU A 44 -20.00 2.99 30.12
C GLU A 44 -21.37 2.85 29.45
N GLY A 45 -21.40 2.47 28.16
CA GLY A 45 -22.62 2.23 27.40
C GLY A 45 -23.27 0.88 27.73
N ASN A 46 -24.58 0.88 27.96
CA ASN A 46 -25.41 -0.29 28.22
C ASN A 46 -25.45 -1.25 27.02
N GLY A 47 -24.45 -2.12 26.87
CA GLY A 47 -24.53 -3.33 26.04
C GLY A 47 -24.93 -3.15 24.58
N GLU A 48 -24.88 -1.93 24.03
CA GLU A 48 -25.04 -1.73 22.60
C GLU A 48 -23.86 -2.43 21.94
N SER A 49 -24.18 -3.49 21.19
CA SER A 49 -23.21 -4.26 20.41
C SER A 49 -22.34 -3.26 19.68
N LEU A 50 -21.06 -3.15 20.08
CA LEU A 50 -20.08 -2.38 19.34
C LEU A 50 -20.19 -2.91 17.92
N ASN A 51 -20.81 -2.12 17.03
CA ASN A 51 -20.75 -2.40 15.61
C ASN A 51 -19.28 -2.56 15.37
N LYS A 52 -18.84 -3.79 15.01
CA LYS A 52 -17.44 -4.02 14.64
C LYS A 52 -17.12 -2.84 13.74
N PRO A 53 -16.12 -2.00 14.07
CA PRO A 53 -15.76 -0.92 13.18
C PRO A 53 -15.67 -1.58 11.81
N ASP A 54 -16.24 -0.94 10.80
CA ASP A 54 -16.23 -1.48 9.46
C ASP A 54 -14.76 -1.49 8.98
N ILE A 55 -13.99 -2.45 9.47
CA ILE A 55 -12.64 -2.80 9.03
C ILE A 55 -12.78 -3.55 7.69
N SER A 56 -13.99 -3.62 7.11
CA SER A 56 -14.11 -3.56 5.65
C SER A 56 -13.72 -2.16 5.17
N ARG A 57 -12.48 -1.73 5.47
CA ARG A 57 -11.66 -1.20 4.38
C ARG A 57 -11.71 -2.33 3.36
N LYS A 58 -12.63 -2.26 2.39
CA LYS A 58 -12.66 -3.14 1.23
C LYS A 58 -11.21 -3.21 0.80
N SER A 59 -10.57 -4.35 1.04
CA SER A 59 -9.12 -4.45 0.97
C SER A 59 -8.72 -3.96 -0.42
N GLY A 60 -8.17 -2.75 -0.50
CA GLY A 60 -7.80 -2.19 -1.78
C GLY A 60 -6.74 -3.09 -2.40
N LEU A 61 -6.53 -2.91 -3.70
CA LEU A 61 -5.57 -3.74 -4.41
C LEU A 61 -4.18 -3.47 -3.84
N LYS A 62 -3.66 -4.44 -3.07
CA LYS A 62 -2.32 -4.37 -2.48
C LYS A 62 -1.29 -4.37 -3.61
N TYR A 63 -0.36 -3.45 -3.52
CA TYR A 63 0.73 -3.26 -4.44
C TYR A 63 2.05 -3.40 -3.70
N SER A 64 2.82 -4.40 -4.10
CA SER A 64 4.12 -4.74 -3.50
C SER A 64 5.19 -4.75 -4.58
N ASP A 65 5.49 -3.56 -5.10
CA ASP A 65 6.70 -3.35 -5.90
C ASP A 65 7.78 -2.75 -5.02
N THR A 66 8.88 -3.49 -4.87
CA THR A 66 10.03 -3.10 -4.06
C THR A 66 10.80 -1.92 -4.63
N SER A 67 10.54 -1.55 -5.89
CA SER A 67 11.26 -0.49 -6.61
C SER A 67 10.75 0.91 -6.28
N PHE A 68 9.65 1.02 -5.53
CA PHE A 68 8.98 2.28 -5.26
C PHE A 68 9.18 2.72 -3.80
N GLU A 69 10.05 3.70 -3.56
CA GLU A 69 10.27 4.25 -2.20
C GLU A 69 9.16 5.22 -1.77
N CYS A 70 8.84 5.25 -0.47
CA CYS A 70 7.87 6.20 0.10
C CYS A 70 8.39 7.63 0.02
N GLU A 71 7.54 8.59 -0.39
CA GLU A 71 7.92 10.01 -0.43
C GLU A 71 7.99 10.67 0.95
N ASN A 72 7.32 10.08 1.95
CA ASN A 72 7.47 10.55 3.32
C ASN A 72 8.84 10.14 3.88
N GLU A 73 9.76 11.09 4.00
CA GLU A 73 11.13 10.88 4.49
C GLU A 73 11.20 10.32 5.92
N THR A 74 10.15 10.53 6.72
CA THR A 74 10.05 10.02 8.09
C THR A 74 9.38 8.65 8.17
N CYS A 75 8.93 8.09 7.04
CA CYS A 75 8.33 6.77 6.99
C CYS A 75 9.30 5.70 7.50
N ILE A 76 8.80 4.74 8.27
CA ILE A 76 9.58 3.61 8.79
C ILE A 76 10.29 2.82 7.68
N THR A 77 9.67 2.73 6.49
CA THR A 77 10.26 2.06 5.32
C THR A 77 11.51 2.77 4.79
N ASN A 78 11.63 4.08 5.02
CA ASN A 78 12.81 4.87 4.64
C ASN A 78 13.87 4.89 5.75
N LYS A 79 13.45 4.87 7.02
CA LYS A 79 14.34 4.90 8.19
C LYS A 79 14.94 3.54 8.52
N GLU A 80 14.18 2.47 8.36
CA GLU A 80 14.55 1.11 8.72
C GLU A 80 14.47 0.17 7.51
N ARG A 81 15.15 0.55 6.41
CA ARG A 81 15.12 -0.17 5.11
C ARG A 81 15.44 -1.67 5.21
N LEU A 82 16.20 -2.08 6.23
CA LEU A 82 16.56 -3.49 6.48
C LEU A 82 15.41 -4.32 7.08
N PHE A 83 14.51 -3.68 7.83
CA PHE A 83 13.47 -4.35 8.61
C PHE A 83 12.06 -4.08 8.06
N ALA A 84 11.85 -2.92 7.46
CA ALA A 84 10.55 -2.47 6.95
C ALA A 84 10.52 -2.50 5.43
N LYS A 85 9.75 -3.44 4.86
CA LYS A 85 9.46 -3.46 3.42
C LYS A 85 8.33 -2.51 3.09
N VAL A 86 8.50 -1.77 2.01
CA VAL A 86 7.45 -0.89 1.50
C VAL A 86 6.28 -1.69 0.95
N GLN A 87 5.06 -1.26 1.31
CA GLN A 87 3.82 -1.85 0.84
C GLN A 87 2.82 -0.72 0.60
N TYR A 88 2.06 -0.84 -0.49
CA TYR A 88 1.09 0.15 -0.89
C TYR A 88 -0.29 -0.45 -1.11
N GLU A 89 -1.30 0.40 -0.98
CA GLU A 89 -2.63 0.19 -1.53
C GLU A 89 -2.79 1.11 -2.75
N ILE A 90 -3.28 0.56 -3.87
CA ILE A 90 -3.64 1.39 -5.02
C ILE A 90 -5.00 2.02 -4.75
N VAL A 91 -5.02 3.35 -4.74
CA VAL A 91 -6.22 4.15 -4.55
C VAL A 91 -6.47 4.95 -5.83
N LYS A 92 -7.74 5.16 -6.14
CA LYS A 92 -8.13 5.97 -7.30
C LYS A 92 -9.35 6.82 -6.96
N ASP A 93 -9.12 8.11 -6.75
CA ASP A 93 -10.18 9.11 -6.71
C ASP A 93 -10.42 9.64 -8.13
N THR A 94 -9.55 10.54 -8.58
CA THR A 94 -9.48 11.06 -9.95
C THR A 94 -8.30 10.46 -10.72
N ASP A 95 -7.12 10.50 -10.10
CA ASP A 95 -5.87 9.92 -10.59
C ASP A 95 -5.47 8.73 -9.73
N TYR A 96 -4.61 7.87 -10.28
CA TYR A 96 -4.02 6.76 -9.53
C TYR A 96 -3.02 7.28 -8.51
N ARG A 97 -3.17 6.84 -7.26
CA ARG A 97 -2.24 7.09 -6.16
C ARG A 97 -1.83 5.79 -5.48
N LEU A 98 -0.65 5.80 -4.90
CA LEU A 98 -0.14 4.73 -4.04
C LEU A 98 -0.17 5.23 -2.60
N ARG A 99 -1.04 4.65 -1.77
CA ARG A 99 -1.12 4.93 -0.34
C ARG A 99 -0.22 3.97 0.41
N CYS A 100 0.76 4.50 1.15
CA CYS A 100 1.69 3.68 1.93
C CYS A 100 0.96 3.00 3.10
N LEU A 101 1.06 1.68 3.25
CA LEU A 101 0.41 0.94 4.34
C LEU A 101 1.03 1.19 5.72
N HIS A 102 2.18 1.89 5.79
CA HIS A 102 2.87 2.18 7.06
C HIS A 102 2.62 3.59 7.59
N CYS A 103 2.46 4.57 6.70
CA CYS A 103 2.32 5.98 7.11
C CYS A 103 1.15 6.71 6.45
N ASP A 104 0.32 5.99 5.69
CA ASP A 104 -0.83 6.51 4.93
C ASP A 104 -0.52 7.65 3.94
N HIS A 105 0.76 7.96 3.70
CA HIS A 105 1.16 8.95 2.70
C HIS A 105 0.76 8.50 1.29
N GLU A 106 0.07 9.39 0.56
CA GLU A 106 -0.39 9.14 -0.80
C GLU A 106 0.55 9.78 -1.82
N THR A 107 1.22 8.94 -2.61
CA THR A 107 2.06 9.38 -3.71
C THR A 107 1.30 9.30 -5.03
N LEU A 108 1.34 10.38 -5.81
CA LEU A 108 0.70 10.42 -7.12
C LEU A 108 1.43 9.54 -8.14
N ALA A 109 0.74 8.55 -8.69
CA ALA A 109 1.29 7.62 -9.67
C ALA A 109 0.92 8.06 -11.09
N LYS A 110 1.64 9.05 -11.63
CA LYS A 110 1.37 9.64 -12.95
C LYS A 110 1.62 8.68 -14.11
N LEU A 111 2.59 7.79 -13.95
CA LEU A 111 3.00 6.85 -14.99
C LEU A 111 2.77 5.42 -14.51
N ALA A 112 2.28 4.60 -15.42
CA ALA A 112 2.15 3.17 -15.24
C ALA A 112 2.87 2.45 -16.39
N GLY A 113 3.28 1.21 -16.19
CA GLY A 113 3.83 0.36 -17.23
C GLY A 113 3.44 -1.09 -17.04
N ASN A 114 3.69 -1.89 -18.07
CA ASN A 114 3.43 -3.32 -18.08
C ASN A 114 4.76 -4.08 -18.05
N ALA A 115 4.93 -4.91 -17.01
CA ALA A 115 6.13 -5.69 -16.77
C ALA A 115 6.44 -6.69 -17.90
N ASP A 116 5.44 -7.19 -18.63
CA ASP A 116 5.65 -8.14 -19.73
C ASP A 116 6.20 -7.44 -20.97
N THR A 117 5.66 -6.26 -21.29
CA THR A 117 6.00 -5.55 -22.52
C THR A 117 7.13 -4.54 -22.34
N HIS A 118 7.49 -4.22 -21.09
CA HIS A 118 8.45 -3.19 -20.72
C HIS A 118 8.14 -1.81 -21.32
N TYR A 119 6.85 -1.49 -21.52
CA TYR A 119 6.41 -0.16 -21.94
C TYR A 119 5.74 0.59 -20.79
N TYR A 120 6.01 1.90 -20.70
CA TYR A 120 5.34 2.81 -19.77
C TYR A 120 4.52 3.88 -20.52
N TYR A 121 3.47 4.35 -19.86
CA TYR A 121 2.44 5.26 -20.36
C TYR A 121 1.79 6.04 -19.21
N SER A 122 0.87 6.96 -19.51
CA SER A 122 0.10 7.70 -18.48
C SER A 122 -0.80 6.75 -17.71
N SER A 123 -0.84 6.83 -16.38
CA SER A 123 -1.66 5.93 -15.55
C SER A 123 -3.16 6.02 -15.86
N LYS A 124 -3.64 7.16 -16.40
CA LYS A 124 -5.02 7.32 -16.90
C LYS A 124 -5.39 6.33 -18.00
N LEU A 125 -4.41 5.82 -18.74
CA LEU A 125 -4.63 4.85 -19.80
C LEU A 125 -4.94 3.45 -19.28
N LEU A 126 -4.66 3.16 -18.00
CA LEU A 126 -5.02 1.87 -17.39
C LEU A 126 -6.53 1.57 -17.54
N ASP A 127 -7.38 2.58 -17.42
CA ASP A 127 -8.84 2.44 -17.58
C ASP A 127 -9.28 2.08 -19.02
N ARG A 128 -8.38 2.24 -20.00
CA ARG A 128 -8.71 2.17 -21.43
C ARG A 128 -8.20 0.88 -22.09
N PHE A 129 -7.21 0.21 -21.51
CA PHE A 129 -6.65 -1.03 -22.06
C PHE A 129 -7.66 -2.18 -22.05
N LEU A 130 -7.75 -2.89 -23.18
CA LEU A 130 -8.48 -4.15 -23.33
C LEU A 130 -7.54 -5.18 -23.99
N PRO A 131 -7.36 -6.38 -23.41
CA PRO A 131 -7.84 -6.79 -22.08
C PRO A 131 -7.21 -5.94 -20.95
N PRO A 132 -7.86 -5.85 -19.77
CA PRO A 132 -7.29 -5.14 -18.64
C PRO A 132 -5.94 -5.75 -18.27
N VAL A 133 -4.94 -4.90 -18.03
CA VAL A 133 -3.61 -5.34 -17.61
C VAL A 133 -3.73 -6.06 -16.27
N ARG A 134 -3.08 -7.21 -16.11
CA ARG A 134 -3.14 -7.93 -14.83
C ARG A 134 -2.46 -7.11 -13.73
N PRO A 135 -3.00 -7.09 -12.49
CA PRO A 135 -2.40 -6.38 -11.36
C PRO A 135 -0.93 -6.70 -11.13
N GLU A 136 -0.57 -7.97 -11.24
CA GLU A 136 0.79 -8.48 -11.10
C GLU A 136 1.79 -7.89 -12.11
N ASN A 137 1.28 -7.42 -13.26
CA ASN A 137 2.10 -6.87 -14.35
C ASN A 137 2.09 -5.34 -14.37
N VAL A 138 1.25 -4.68 -13.58
CA VAL A 138 1.28 -3.22 -13.49
C VAL A 138 2.49 -2.78 -12.66
N ARG A 139 3.22 -1.79 -13.16
CA ARG A 139 4.29 -1.09 -12.44
C ARG A 139 4.00 0.40 -12.46
N PHE A 140 4.20 1.09 -11.34
CA PHE A 140 4.03 2.54 -11.25
C PHE A 140 5.36 3.26 -11.14
N PHE A 141 5.45 4.45 -11.73
CA PHE A 141 6.67 5.25 -11.74
C PHE A 141 6.39 6.71 -11.34
N LYS A 142 7.31 7.27 -10.55
CA LYS A 142 7.30 8.70 -10.14
C LYS A 142 7.55 9.63 -11.33
N SER A 143 8.44 9.24 -12.23
CA SER A 143 8.89 10.05 -13.36
C SER A 143 9.25 9.18 -14.56
N SER A 144 9.40 9.81 -15.73
CA SER A 144 9.87 9.15 -16.95
C SER A 144 11.33 8.69 -16.84
N SER A 145 12.16 9.41 -16.08
CA SER A 145 13.54 9.00 -15.79
C SER A 145 13.57 7.74 -14.93
N HIS A 146 12.71 7.66 -13.90
CA HIS A 146 12.57 6.46 -13.07
C HIS A 146 12.13 5.26 -13.93
N ALA A 147 11.11 5.42 -14.78
CA ALA A 147 10.65 4.34 -15.66
C ALA A 147 11.78 3.82 -16.59
N ARG A 148 12.55 4.73 -17.18
CA ARG A 148 13.68 4.37 -18.06
C ARG A 148 14.81 3.69 -17.30
N ALA A 149 15.13 4.15 -16.09
CA ALA A 149 16.14 3.53 -15.22
C ALA A 149 15.74 2.09 -14.85
N SER A 150 14.44 1.83 -14.67
CA SER A 150 13.88 0.49 -14.46
C SER A 150 13.76 -0.34 -15.75
N GLY A 151 14.31 0.12 -16.88
CA GLY A 151 14.33 -0.62 -18.14
C GLY A 151 13.10 -0.46 -19.03
N PHE A 152 12.17 0.45 -18.71
CA PHE A 152 10.95 0.63 -19.49
C PHE A 152 11.12 1.67 -20.61
N LYS A 153 10.54 1.37 -21.78
CA LYS A 153 10.50 2.29 -22.92
C LYS A 153 9.18 3.05 -22.93
N ARG A 154 9.18 4.29 -23.41
CA ARG A 154 7.93 5.05 -23.57
C ARG A 154 7.11 4.38 -24.68
N ALA A 155 5.84 4.09 -24.41
CA ALA A 155 4.93 3.68 -25.47
C ALA A 155 4.87 4.80 -26.53
N SER A 156 5.04 4.45 -27.80
CA SER A 156 4.99 5.42 -28.91
C SER A 156 3.63 6.09 -28.96
N GLU A 157 3.55 7.38 -29.31
CA GLU A 157 2.29 8.12 -29.46
C GLU A 157 1.34 7.48 -30.50
N LYS A 158 1.86 6.67 -31.43
CA LYS A 158 1.02 5.84 -32.33
C LYS A 158 0.17 4.82 -31.57
N TRP A 159 0.56 4.40 -30.37
CA TRP A 159 -0.26 3.52 -29.52
C TRP A 159 -1.56 4.19 -29.10
N ASP A 160 -1.62 5.52 -29.01
CA ASP A 160 -2.86 6.25 -28.74
C ASP A 160 -3.90 6.06 -29.86
N LYS A 161 -3.48 5.68 -31.08
CA LYS A 161 -4.40 5.37 -32.19
C LYS A 161 -5.09 4.01 -32.04
N TYR A 162 -4.46 3.04 -31.38
CA TYR A 162 -5.06 1.74 -31.07
C TYR A 162 -5.98 1.81 -29.84
N GLN A 163 -6.03 2.97 -29.18
CA GLN A 163 -6.94 3.20 -28.08
C GLN A 163 -8.31 3.61 -28.62
N ASN A 164 -9.33 2.82 -28.29
CA ASN A 164 -10.69 3.05 -28.74
C ASN A 164 -11.22 4.39 -28.16
N LYS A 165 -11.47 5.41 -29.00
CA LYS A 165 -11.90 6.77 -28.59
C LYS A 165 -13.35 6.84 -28.15
N GLU A 166 -14.14 5.82 -28.46
CA GLU A 166 -15.59 5.78 -28.25
C GLU A 166 -16.02 4.91 -27.07
N ALA A 167 -15.10 4.54 -26.19
CA ALA A 167 -15.47 3.85 -24.97
C ALA A 167 -16.16 4.83 -24.01
N GLY A 168 -17.49 4.71 -23.86
CA GLY A 168 -18.29 5.37 -22.82
C GLY A 168 -17.76 5.09 -21.39
N PRO A 169 -18.41 5.58 -20.32
CA PRO A 169 -17.82 5.60 -18.98
C PRO A 169 -17.52 4.18 -18.50
N ARG A 170 -16.28 3.73 -18.70
CA ARG A 170 -15.83 2.41 -18.28
C ARG A 170 -15.61 2.45 -16.77
N LYS A 171 -15.99 1.36 -16.09
CA LYS A 171 -15.50 1.09 -14.74
C LYS A 171 -13.98 1.23 -14.74
N SER A 172 -13.43 1.88 -13.72
CA SER A 172 -11.97 2.07 -13.63
C SER A 172 -11.26 0.71 -13.66
N TRP A 173 -10.01 0.68 -14.12
CA TRP A 173 -9.23 -0.56 -14.09
C TRP A 173 -9.15 -1.15 -12.68
N LEU A 174 -9.08 -0.29 -11.65
CA LEU A 174 -9.09 -0.71 -10.25
C LEU A 174 -10.43 -1.36 -9.88
N ALA A 175 -11.56 -0.79 -10.29
CA ALA A 175 -12.88 -1.34 -10.04
C ALA A 175 -13.12 -2.66 -10.80
N LEU A 176 -12.58 -2.79 -12.02
CA LEU A 176 -12.64 -4.05 -12.78
C LEU A 176 -11.85 -5.15 -12.08
N VAL A 177 -10.62 -4.86 -11.64
CA VAL A 177 -9.78 -5.82 -10.92
C VAL A 177 -10.42 -6.25 -9.60
N LEU A 178 -10.90 -5.29 -8.80
CA LEU A 178 -11.54 -5.59 -7.51
C LEU A 178 -12.85 -6.36 -7.70
N GLY A 179 -13.60 -6.09 -8.77
CA GLY A 179 -14.83 -6.82 -9.10
C GLY A 179 -14.61 -8.21 -9.70
N LEU A 180 -13.40 -8.52 -10.18
CA LEU A 180 -13.01 -9.87 -10.62
C LEU A 180 -12.43 -10.72 -9.48
N SER A 181 -12.10 -10.10 -8.34
CA SER A 181 -11.52 -10.73 -7.16
C SER A 181 -12.55 -11.11 -6.08
N GLN A 182 -13.84 -10.80 -6.31
CA GLN A 182 -14.99 -11.23 -5.50
C GLN A 182 -15.75 -12.33 -6.23
#